data_AF-A0A7J4GMW5-F1
#
_entry.id   AF-A0A7J4GMW5-F1
#
_cell.length_a   1.000
_cell.length_b   1.000
_cell.length_c   1.000
_cell.angle_alpha   90.00
_cell.angle_beta   90.00
_cell.angle_gamma   90.00
#
_symmetry.space_group_name_H-M   'P 1'
#
loop_
_entity.id
_entity.type
_entity.pdbx_description
1 polymer ?
#
loop_
_entity_poly.entity_id
_entity_poly.type
_entity_poly.pdbx_seq_one_letter_code
_entity_poly.pdbx_strand_id
1 'polypeptide(L)'
;MIPVALYGIDVEGCEEFYQQFSELLDATDDEKYVELLFQIEGELCFEHLQQIDQWSSATPLALPVEVVQEILSVLNIINYPDVSLIESLLSIDGIDLRRLSEWLHFTTLVYPIWSSDTCAGLRKLGLNAPFEEDIAAFGLYVQLIEGIKEYAPMDALPESPLPRQRLLELALAEWSRRQ
;
A
#
# COMPACT_ATOMS: atom_id res chain seq x y z
N MET A 1 -18.77 -12.66 9.26
CA MET A 1 -19.36 -12.46 7.92
C MET A 1 -18.22 -12.05 7.02
N ILE A 2 -18.06 -12.68 5.84
CA ILE A 2 -16.96 -12.35 4.92
C ILE A 2 -17.32 -11.05 4.17
N PRO A 3 -16.46 -10.02 4.16
CA PRO A 3 -16.66 -8.83 3.34
C PRO A 3 -16.86 -9.18 1.87
N VAL A 4 -17.72 -8.43 1.16
CA VAL A 4 -18.02 -8.68 -0.27
C VAL A 4 -16.75 -8.61 -1.13
N ALA A 5 -15.81 -7.74 -0.77
CA ALA A 5 -14.52 -7.63 -1.44
C ALA A 5 -13.71 -8.94 -1.41
N LEU A 6 -13.93 -9.80 -0.41
CA LEU A 6 -13.24 -11.08 -0.25
C LEU A 6 -14.03 -12.27 -0.81
N TYR A 7 -14.92 -12.03 -1.78
CA TYR A 7 -15.66 -13.11 -2.41
C TYR A 7 -14.71 -14.13 -3.06
N GLY A 8 -14.85 -15.40 -2.68
CA GLY A 8 -13.99 -16.49 -3.17
C GLY A 8 -12.70 -16.71 -2.37
N ILE A 9 -12.50 -16.00 -1.25
CA ILE A 9 -11.36 -16.23 -0.37
C ILE A 9 -11.28 -17.67 0.14
N ASP A 10 -10.06 -18.19 0.23
CA ASP A 10 -9.73 -19.39 0.99
C ASP A 10 -9.81 -19.06 2.48
N VAL A 11 -10.92 -19.44 3.11
CA VAL A 11 -11.19 -19.16 4.53
C VAL A 11 -10.17 -19.84 5.44
N GLU A 12 -9.83 -21.09 5.16
CA GLU A 12 -8.88 -21.85 5.99
C GLU A 12 -7.48 -21.23 5.89
N GLY A 13 -7.02 -20.92 4.67
CA GLY A 13 -5.76 -20.23 4.44
C GLY A 13 -5.72 -18.83 5.07
N CYS A 14 -6.86 -18.13 5.11
CA CYS A 14 -6.95 -16.81 5.74
C CYS A 14 -6.89 -16.90 7.28
N GLU A 15 -7.54 -17.90 7.88
CA GLU A 15 -7.42 -18.16 9.32
C GLU A 15 -5.98 -18.52 9.70
N GLU A 16 -5.32 -19.37 8.91
CA GLU A 16 -3.90 -19.72 9.10
C GLU A 16 -2.99 -18.49 8.98
N PHE A 17 -3.21 -17.65 7.98
CA PHE A 17 -2.49 -16.39 7.79
C PHE A 17 -2.54 -15.52 9.05
N TYR A 18 -3.72 -15.35 9.67
CA TYR A 18 -3.83 -14.56 10.90
C TYR A 18 -3.25 -15.25 12.13
N GLN A 19 -3.30 -16.59 12.21
CA GLN A 19 -2.64 -17.32 13.29
C GLN A 19 -1.12 -17.16 13.26
N GLN A 20 -0.54 -17.00 12.06
CA GLN A 20 0.90 -16.81 11.85
C GLN A 20 1.30 -15.33 11.72
N PHE A 21 0.37 -14.39 11.90
CA PHE A 21 0.58 -12.97 11.56
C PHE A 21 1.80 -12.36 12.24
N SER A 22 1.99 -12.58 13.54
CA SER A 22 3.16 -12.07 14.27
C SER A 22 4.46 -12.68 13.76
N GLU A 23 4.47 -13.98 13.45
CA GLU A 23 5.66 -14.66 12.92
C GLU A 23 6.04 -14.15 11.52
N LEU A 24 5.04 -13.82 10.70
CA LEU A 24 5.25 -13.20 9.38
C LEU A 24 5.86 -11.80 9.51
N LEU A 25 5.45 -11.02 10.52
CA LEU A 25 6.00 -9.69 10.76
C LEU A 25 7.43 -9.73 11.31
N ASP A 26 7.75 -10.67 12.20
CA ASP A 26 9.10 -10.81 12.77
C ASP A 26 10.17 -11.13 11.71
N ALA A 27 9.77 -11.69 10.56
CA ALA A 27 10.65 -11.96 9.43
C ALA A 27 10.95 -10.72 8.57
N THR A 28 10.29 -9.59 8.84
CA THR A 28 10.43 -8.36 8.07
C THR A 28 11.15 -7.27 8.85
N ASP A 29 12.09 -6.60 8.19
CA ASP A 29 12.78 -5.41 8.71
C ASP A 29 12.30 -4.19 7.92
N ASP A 30 11.70 -3.23 8.63
CA ASP A 30 11.15 -1.99 8.06
C ASP A 30 11.73 -0.74 8.76
N GLU A 31 12.95 -0.83 9.31
CA GLU A 31 13.62 0.30 9.99
C GLU A 31 13.66 1.56 9.11
N LYS A 32 14.01 1.44 7.83
CA LYS A 32 14.07 2.57 6.89
C LYS A 32 12.71 3.23 6.66
N TYR A 33 11.63 2.45 6.70
CA TYR A 33 10.28 2.96 6.58
C TYR A 33 9.94 3.80 7.83
N VAL A 34 10.27 3.30 9.02
CA VAL A 34 10.06 4.03 10.28
C VAL A 34 10.86 5.33 10.31
N GLU A 35 12.12 5.31 9.85
CA GLU A 35 12.94 6.52 9.74
C GLU A 35 12.30 7.57 8.82
N LEU A 36 11.74 7.15 7.68
CA LEU A 36 11.07 8.05 6.75
C LEU A 36 9.76 8.61 7.32
N LEU A 37 8.99 7.82 8.08
CA LEU A 37 7.77 8.30 8.74
C LEU A 37 8.02 9.53 9.63
N PHE A 38 9.15 9.56 10.34
CA PHE A 38 9.51 10.71 11.18
C PHE A 38 10.04 11.91 10.39
N GLN A 39 10.39 11.74 9.11
CA GLN A 39 10.90 12.82 8.27
C GLN A 39 9.78 13.55 7.52
N ILE A 40 8.66 12.87 7.28
CA ILE A 40 7.51 13.41 6.57
C ILE A 40 6.55 14.01 7.60
N GLU A 41 6.81 15.26 7.97
CA GLU A 41 6.00 16.01 8.94
C GLU A 41 5.55 17.36 8.36
N GLY A 42 4.37 17.82 8.75
CA GLY A 42 3.85 19.13 8.36
C GLY A 42 3.07 19.14 7.04
N GLU A 43 2.99 20.30 6.40
CA GLU A 43 2.24 20.47 5.15
C GLU A 43 2.95 19.76 3.99
N LEU A 44 2.19 19.03 3.17
CA LEU A 44 2.71 18.28 2.04
C LEU A 44 3.45 19.20 1.04
N CYS A 45 4.74 18.95 0.84
CA CYS A 45 5.58 19.65 -0.13
C CYS A 45 6.31 18.67 -1.07
N PHE A 46 7.01 19.21 -2.06
CA PHE A 46 7.74 18.39 -3.02
C PHE A 46 8.96 17.70 -2.41
N GLU A 47 9.61 18.28 -1.39
CA GLU A 47 10.70 17.61 -0.69
C GLU A 47 10.25 16.29 -0.05
N HIS A 48 9.02 16.22 0.48
CA HIS A 48 8.47 14.96 1.00
C HIS A 48 8.39 13.88 -0.08
N LEU A 49 7.90 14.23 -1.28
CA LEU A 49 7.82 13.27 -2.41
C LEU A 49 9.21 12.79 -2.82
N GLN A 50 10.21 13.68 -2.81
CA GLN A 50 11.60 13.31 -3.10
C GLN A 50 12.21 12.39 -2.03
N GLN A 51 11.86 12.57 -0.76
CA GLN A 51 12.30 11.67 0.32
C GLN A 51 11.67 10.27 0.17
N ILE A 52 10.39 10.20 -0.21
CA ILE A 52 9.71 8.93 -0.49
C ILE A 52 10.35 8.23 -1.69
N ASP A 53 10.61 8.95 -2.77
CA ASP A 53 11.32 8.42 -3.94
C ASP A 53 12.71 7.88 -3.58
N GLN A 54 13.43 8.56 -2.68
CA GLN A 54 14.74 8.09 -2.21
C GLN A 54 14.62 6.79 -1.40
N TRP A 55 13.61 6.67 -0.54
CA TRP A 55 13.33 5.46 0.21
C TRP A 55 13.06 4.26 -0.70
N SER A 56 12.28 4.45 -1.77
CA SER A 56 11.99 3.38 -2.74
C SER A 56 13.07 3.20 -3.81
N SER A 57 14.16 3.99 -3.75
CA SER A 57 15.21 4.02 -4.77
C SER A 57 14.69 4.35 -6.17
N ALA A 58 13.61 5.12 -6.24
CA ALA A 58 13.06 5.62 -7.49
C ALA A 58 14.00 6.63 -8.15
N THR A 59 13.95 6.71 -9.48
CA THR A 59 14.73 7.72 -10.20
C THR A 59 14.18 9.11 -9.88
N PRO A 60 15.02 10.08 -9.46
CA PRO A 60 14.57 11.44 -9.19
C PRO A 60 13.88 12.07 -10.38
N LEU A 61 12.74 12.73 -10.15
CA LEU A 61 12.02 13.45 -11.19
C LEU A 61 12.47 14.91 -11.26
N ALA A 62 12.64 15.39 -12.49
CA ALA A 62 12.87 16.80 -12.79
C ALA A 62 11.59 17.36 -13.43
N LEU A 63 10.63 17.77 -12.59
CA LEU A 63 9.32 18.24 -13.04
C LEU A 63 9.26 19.77 -13.09
N PRO A 64 8.51 20.36 -14.05
CA PRO A 64 8.13 21.76 -13.99
C PRO A 64 7.33 22.10 -12.73
N VAL A 65 7.44 23.34 -12.26
CA VAL A 65 6.79 23.81 -11.01
C VAL A 65 5.27 23.62 -11.08
N GLU A 66 4.68 23.87 -12.24
CA GLU A 66 3.25 23.70 -12.49
C GLU A 66 2.79 22.24 -12.32
N VAL A 67 3.60 21.28 -12.78
CA VAL A 67 3.29 19.84 -12.63
C VAL A 67 3.42 19.43 -11.17
N VAL A 68 4.43 19.94 -10.46
CA VAL A 68 4.58 19.71 -9.02
C VAL A 68 3.36 20.23 -8.25
N GLN A 69 2.89 21.43 -8.56
CA GLN A 69 1.70 22.01 -7.92
C GLN A 69 0.44 21.20 -8.19
N GLU A 70 0.27 20.67 -9.40
CA GLU A 70 -0.84 19.78 -9.74
C GLU A 70 -0.80 18.48 -8.92
N ILE A 71 0.36 17.81 -8.87
CA ILE A 71 0.56 16.59 -8.08
C ILE A 71 0.21 16.85 -6.61
N LEU A 72 0.78 17.90 -6.00
CA LEU A 72 0.54 18.24 -4.60
C LEU A 72 -0.95 18.58 -4.35
N SER A 73 -1.62 19.21 -5.30
CA SER A 73 -3.05 19.53 -5.18
C SER A 73 -3.90 18.26 -5.19
N VAL A 74 -3.62 17.32 -6.11
CA VAL A 74 -4.33 16.03 -6.18
C VAL A 74 -4.11 15.22 -4.90
N LEU A 75 -2.86 15.09 -4.43
CA LEU A 75 -2.54 14.33 -3.23
C LEU A 75 -3.16 14.93 -1.95
N ASN A 76 -3.41 16.24 -1.91
CA ASN A 76 -4.07 16.89 -0.76
C ASN A 76 -5.59 16.70 -0.72
N ILE A 77 -6.24 16.43 -1.86
CA ILE A 77 -7.71 16.32 -1.94
C ILE A 77 -8.21 14.89 -2.07
N ILE A 78 -7.33 13.96 -2.42
CA ILE A 78 -7.69 12.55 -2.58
C ILE A 78 -8.05 11.93 -1.24
N ASN A 79 -9.11 11.11 -1.22
CA ASN A 79 -9.64 10.51 -0.01
C ASN A 79 -9.73 9.01 -0.15
N TYR A 80 -9.16 8.30 0.81
CA TYR A 80 -9.21 6.84 0.86
C TYR A 80 -10.66 6.34 1.00
N PRO A 81 -11.10 5.29 0.28
CA PRO A 81 -10.33 4.40 -0.62
C PRO A 81 -10.40 4.76 -2.12
N ASP A 82 -10.75 6.00 -2.49
CA ASP A 82 -10.94 6.39 -3.89
C ASP A 82 -9.62 6.61 -4.63
N VAL A 83 -9.42 5.91 -5.74
CA VAL A 83 -8.21 6.02 -6.58
C VAL A 83 -8.45 6.79 -7.89
N SER A 84 -9.64 7.31 -8.13
CA SER A 84 -9.99 7.93 -9.42
C SER A 84 -9.13 9.16 -9.74
N LEU A 85 -8.76 9.95 -8.74
CA LEU A 85 -8.00 11.19 -8.93
C LEU A 85 -6.53 10.96 -9.29
N ILE A 86 -5.96 9.77 -9.04
CA ILE A 86 -4.57 9.51 -9.44
C ILE A 86 -4.41 9.07 -10.90
N GLU A 87 -5.51 8.75 -11.60
CA GLU A 87 -5.46 8.38 -13.01
C GLU A 87 -4.85 9.49 -13.88
N SER A 88 -5.16 10.75 -13.58
CA SER A 88 -4.56 11.88 -14.30
C SER A 88 -3.05 11.99 -14.05
N LEU A 89 -2.57 11.64 -12.86
CA LEU A 89 -1.14 11.70 -12.52
C LEU A 89 -0.32 10.62 -13.23
N LEU A 90 -0.92 9.47 -13.55
CA LEU A 90 -0.29 8.41 -14.34
C LEU A 90 0.01 8.81 -15.80
N SER A 91 -0.55 9.93 -16.27
CA SER A 91 -0.22 10.48 -17.59
C SER A 91 1.08 11.30 -17.62
N ILE A 92 1.69 11.56 -16.45
CA ILE A 92 2.93 12.32 -16.33
C ILE A 92 4.13 11.38 -16.51
N ASP A 93 5.04 11.75 -17.41
CA ASP A 93 6.25 10.96 -17.69
C ASP A 93 7.08 10.69 -16.41
N GLY A 94 7.39 9.41 -16.18
CA GLY A 94 8.20 8.96 -15.04
C GLY A 94 7.41 8.71 -13.74
N ILE A 95 6.09 8.90 -13.76
CA ILE A 95 5.18 8.55 -12.67
C ILE A 95 4.47 7.23 -13.02
N ASP A 96 4.63 6.22 -12.17
CA ASP A 96 3.98 4.91 -12.26
C ASP A 96 3.10 4.63 -11.03
N LEU A 97 2.31 3.55 -11.06
CA LEU A 97 1.42 3.21 -9.94
C LEU A 97 2.19 2.96 -8.65
N ARG A 98 3.37 2.35 -8.75
CA ARG A 98 4.21 2.10 -7.58
C ARG A 98 4.58 3.40 -6.89
N ARG A 99 5.18 4.35 -7.61
CA ARG A 99 5.57 5.66 -7.07
C ARG A 99 4.37 6.40 -6.48
N LEU A 100 3.24 6.43 -7.19
CA LEU A 100 2.03 7.09 -6.68
C LEU A 100 1.49 6.44 -5.41
N SER A 101 1.47 5.11 -5.34
CA SER A 101 1.03 4.39 -4.16
C SER A 101 1.93 4.64 -2.95
N GLU A 102 3.25 4.76 -3.17
CA GLU A 102 4.23 5.11 -2.13
C GLU A 102 3.99 6.54 -1.64
N TRP A 103 3.80 7.49 -2.56
CA TRP A 103 3.45 8.87 -2.20
C TRP A 103 2.15 8.95 -1.39
N LEU A 104 1.09 8.28 -1.83
CA LEU A 104 -0.18 8.23 -1.12
C LEU A 104 -0.02 7.58 0.25
N HIS A 105 0.72 6.48 0.33
CA HIS A 105 0.92 5.75 1.57
C HIS A 105 1.60 6.63 2.62
N PHE A 106 2.72 7.25 2.30
CA PHE A 106 3.44 8.06 3.29
C PHE A 106 2.76 9.39 3.62
N THR A 107 1.98 9.95 2.71
CA THR A 107 1.27 11.23 2.96
C THR A 107 -0.05 11.05 3.69
N THR A 108 -0.63 9.85 3.70
CA THR A 108 -1.95 9.59 4.32
C THR A 108 -1.94 8.50 5.38
N LEU A 109 -0.96 7.60 5.36
CA LEU A 109 -0.81 6.39 6.18
C LEU A 109 -1.96 5.37 6.05
N VAL A 110 -2.83 5.52 5.05
CA VAL A 110 -4.01 4.65 4.86
C VAL A 110 -4.05 3.96 3.50
N TYR A 111 -3.50 4.57 2.44
CA TYR A 111 -3.39 3.90 1.14
C TYR A 111 -2.38 2.75 1.19
N PRO A 112 -2.62 1.61 0.52
CA PRO A 112 -1.60 0.58 0.39
C PRO A 112 -0.54 0.95 -0.65
N ILE A 113 0.68 0.48 -0.44
CA ILE A 113 1.79 0.44 -1.39
C ILE A 113 1.53 -0.67 -2.40
N TRP A 114 1.60 -0.32 -3.69
CA TRP A 114 1.42 -1.23 -4.81
C TRP A 114 2.61 -2.19 -4.93
N SER A 115 2.37 -3.48 -4.67
CA SER A 115 3.42 -4.50 -4.54
C SER A 115 3.03 -5.84 -5.16
N SER A 116 3.93 -6.40 -5.96
CA SER A 116 3.76 -7.72 -6.57
C SER A 116 3.68 -8.83 -5.53
N ASP A 117 4.46 -8.71 -4.45
CA ASP A 117 4.52 -9.70 -3.37
C ASP A 117 3.24 -9.69 -2.55
N THR A 118 2.69 -8.51 -2.25
CA THR A 118 1.40 -8.40 -1.58
C THR A 118 0.27 -8.96 -2.45
N CYS A 119 0.29 -8.66 -3.76
CA CYS A 119 -0.65 -9.26 -4.71
C CYS A 119 -0.51 -10.80 -4.79
N ALA A 120 0.71 -11.33 -4.70
CA ALA A 120 0.94 -12.77 -4.62
C ALA A 120 0.39 -13.37 -3.32
N GLY A 121 0.53 -12.68 -2.18
CA GLY A 121 -0.05 -13.07 -0.90
C GLY A 121 -1.57 -13.14 -0.95
N LEU A 122 -2.22 -12.10 -1.50
CA LEU A 122 -3.67 -12.08 -1.71
C LEU A 122 -4.13 -13.23 -2.62
N ARG A 123 -3.40 -13.51 -3.71
CA ARG A 123 -3.69 -14.65 -4.60
C ARG A 123 -3.53 -16.00 -3.90
N LYS A 124 -2.55 -16.13 -3.00
CA LYS A 124 -2.37 -17.34 -2.18
C LYS A 124 -3.56 -17.58 -1.24
N LEU A 125 -4.26 -16.52 -0.84
CA LEU A 125 -5.53 -16.59 -0.12
C LEU A 125 -6.75 -16.81 -1.05
N GLY A 126 -6.55 -17.15 -2.33
CA GLY A 126 -7.63 -17.42 -3.28
C GLY A 126 -8.28 -16.17 -3.89
N LEU A 127 -7.76 -14.97 -3.61
CA LEU A 127 -8.33 -13.71 -4.12
C LEU A 127 -7.78 -13.37 -5.51
N ASN A 128 -8.60 -12.72 -6.34
CA ASN A 128 -8.15 -12.20 -7.62
C ASN A 128 -7.42 -10.86 -7.45
N ALA A 129 -6.11 -10.90 -7.26
CA ALA A 129 -5.24 -9.72 -7.17
C ALA A 129 -4.23 -9.68 -8.34
N PRO A 130 -4.63 -9.19 -9.53
CA PRO A 130 -3.70 -9.00 -10.65
C PRO A 130 -2.69 -7.90 -10.31
N PHE A 131 -1.44 -8.05 -10.75
CA PHE A 131 -0.40 -7.02 -10.62
C PHE A 131 -0.09 -6.47 -12.01
N GLU A 132 -0.81 -5.42 -12.41
CA GLU A 132 -0.76 -4.80 -13.72
C GLU A 132 -0.67 -3.27 -13.57
N GLU A 133 0.00 -2.59 -14.51
CA GLU A 133 0.05 -1.12 -14.54
C GLU A 133 -1.29 -0.55 -15.06
N ASP A 134 -2.35 -0.73 -14.28
CA ASP A 134 -3.72 -0.30 -14.55
C ASP A 134 -4.41 0.18 -13.25
N ILE A 135 -5.07 1.33 -13.32
CA ILE A 135 -5.79 1.92 -12.19
C ILE A 135 -6.91 1.01 -11.68
N ALA A 136 -7.53 0.20 -12.56
CA ALA A 136 -8.55 -0.76 -12.15
C ALA A 136 -7.95 -1.88 -11.29
N ALA A 137 -6.74 -2.35 -11.62
CA ALA A 137 -6.02 -3.35 -10.83
C ALA A 137 -5.64 -2.78 -9.46
N PHE A 138 -5.14 -1.54 -9.40
CA PHE A 138 -4.84 -0.87 -8.13
C PHE A 138 -6.09 -0.63 -7.27
N GLY A 139 -7.19 -0.20 -7.88
CA GLY A 139 -8.47 -0.01 -7.17
C GLY A 139 -9.00 -1.31 -6.57
N LEU A 140 -8.89 -2.43 -7.30
CA LEU A 140 -9.23 -3.76 -6.77
C LEU A 140 -8.31 -4.14 -5.61
N TYR A 141 -7.01 -3.89 -5.72
CA TYR A 141 -6.07 -4.14 -4.65
C TYR A 141 -6.37 -3.35 -3.38
N VAL A 142 -6.71 -2.06 -3.49
CA VAL A 142 -7.18 -1.25 -2.35
C VAL A 142 -8.39 -1.89 -1.68
N GLN A 143 -9.38 -2.33 -2.47
CA GLN A 143 -10.58 -2.99 -1.93
C GLN A 143 -10.26 -4.33 -1.24
N LEU A 144 -9.33 -5.12 -1.79
CA LEU A 144 -8.92 -6.38 -1.19
C LEU A 144 -8.21 -6.16 0.14
N ILE A 145 -7.31 -5.18 0.23
CA ILE A 145 -6.65 -4.86 1.50
C ILE A 145 -7.67 -4.36 2.52
N GLU A 146 -8.65 -3.53 2.14
CA GLU A 146 -9.76 -3.17 3.04
C GLU A 146 -10.53 -4.38 3.52
N GLY A 147 -10.88 -5.29 2.60
CA GLY A 147 -11.57 -6.52 2.96
C GLY A 147 -10.78 -7.35 3.97
N ILE A 148 -9.47 -7.53 3.74
CA ILE A 148 -8.58 -8.23 4.69
C ILE A 148 -8.56 -7.50 6.02
N LYS A 149 -8.43 -6.17 6.03
CA LYS A 149 -8.45 -5.38 7.26
C LYS A 149 -9.77 -5.52 8.04
N GLU A 150 -10.90 -5.54 7.35
CA GLU A 150 -12.23 -5.75 7.95
C GLU A 150 -12.44 -7.17 8.48
N TYR A 151 -11.83 -8.16 7.81
CA TYR A 151 -11.94 -9.57 8.18
C TYR A 151 -10.97 -9.98 9.31
N ALA A 152 -9.97 -9.14 9.61
CA ALA A 152 -8.99 -9.40 10.66
C ALA A 152 -9.66 -9.67 12.02
N PRO A 153 -9.29 -10.77 12.71
CA PRO A 153 -9.73 -11.01 14.08
C PRO A 153 -9.30 -9.86 15.01
N MET A 154 -10.10 -9.61 16.06
CA MET A 154 -9.89 -8.47 16.98
C MET A 154 -8.48 -8.42 17.59
N ASP A 155 -7.90 -9.59 17.86
CA ASP A 155 -6.60 -9.73 18.53
C ASP A 155 -5.46 -10.11 17.56
N ALA A 156 -5.70 -10.11 16.24
CA ALA A 156 -4.72 -10.56 15.25
C ALA A 156 -3.62 -9.54 14.97
N LEU A 157 -3.93 -8.25 15.04
CA LEU A 157 -2.98 -7.17 14.74
C LEU A 157 -2.23 -6.77 16.02
N PRO A 158 -0.88 -6.88 16.05
CA PRO A 158 -0.11 -6.47 17.21
C PRO A 158 -0.10 -4.94 17.38
N GLU A 159 0.17 -4.49 18.60
CA GLU A 159 0.53 -3.09 18.83
C GLU A 159 1.86 -2.79 18.12
N SER A 160 1.86 -1.79 17.25
CA SER A 160 3.01 -1.45 16.42
C SER A 160 3.02 0.05 16.11
N PRO A 161 4.19 0.68 15.94
CA PRO A 161 4.28 2.04 15.40
C PRO A 161 3.90 2.11 13.92
N LEU A 162 3.85 0.97 13.22
CA LEU A 162 3.50 0.93 11.80
C LEU A 162 1.99 1.10 11.59
N PRO A 163 1.57 1.79 10.50
CA PRO A 163 0.17 1.79 10.10
C PRO A 163 -0.34 0.36 9.88
N ARG A 164 -1.61 0.11 10.21
CA ARG A 164 -2.23 -1.21 10.03
C ARG A 164 -2.13 -1.71 8.58
N GLN A 165 -2.22 -0.80 7.62
CA GLN A 165 -2.06 -1.10 6.19
C GLN A 165 -0.70 -1.74 5.93
N ARG A 166 0.37 -1.13 6.45
CA ARG A 166 1.74 -1.58 6.27
C ARG A 166 1.98 -2.95 6.90
N LEU A 167 1.43 -3.19 8.09
CA LEU A 167 1.50 -4.51 8.74
C LEU A 167 0.89 -5.61 7.87
N LEU A 168 -0.31 -5.36 7.33
CA LEU A 168 -0.98 -6.33 6.46
C LEU A 168 -0.17 -6.60 5.19
N GLU A 169 0.42 -5.56 4.59
CA GLU A 169 1.25 -5.70 3.39
C GLU A 169 2.51 -6.53 3.63
N LEU A 170 3.23 -6.24 4.71
CA LEU A 170 4.44 -6.98 5.10
C LEU A 170 4.10 -8.46 5.32
N ALA A 171 3.04 -8.73 6.09
CA ALA A 171 2.61 -10.08 6.37
C ALA A 171 2.15 -10.81 5.10
N LEU A 172 1.38 -10.16 4.21
CA LEU A 172 0.94 -10.76 2.95
C LEU A 172 2.11 -11.03 1.99
N ALA A 173 3.07 -10.11 1.93
CA ALA A 173 4.28 -10.29 1.14
C ALA A 173 5.08 -11.51 1.64
N GLU A 174 5.23 -11.67 2.95
CA GLU A 174 5.92 -12.83 3.52
C GLU A 174 5.10 -14.13 3.37
N TRP A 175 3.78 -14.04 3.53
CA TRP A 175 2.86 -15.16 3.31
C TRP A 175 2.99 -15.73 1.89
N SER A 176 3.19 -14.85 0.90
CA SER A 176 3.40 -15.24 -0.50
C SER A 176 4.62 -16.14 -0.72
N ARG A 177 5.63 -16.04 0.16
CA ARG A 177 6.90 -16.77 0.08
C ARG A 177 6.90 -18.06 0.87
N ARG A 178 5.96 -18.23 1.83
CA ARG A 178 5.82 -19.48 2.58
C ARG A 178 5.43 -20.61 1.63
N GLN A 179 5.97 -21.80 1.87
CA GLN A 179 5.66 -23.02 1.11
C GLN A 179 4.30 -23.60 1.51
#